data_AF-A0A641QYP9-F1
#
_entry.id   AF-A0A641QYP9-F1
#
_cell.length_a   1.000
_cell.length_b   1.000
_cell.length_c   1.000
_cell.angle_alpha   90.00
_cell.angle_beta   90.00
_cell.angle_gamma   90.00
#
_symmetry.space_group_name_H-M   'P 1'
#
loop_
_entity.id
_entity.type
_entity.pdbx_description
1 polymer ?
#
loop_
_entity_poly.entity_id
_entity_poly.type
_entity_poly.pdbx_seq_one_letter_code
_entity_poly.pdbx_strand_id
1 'polypeptide(L)'
;MNELIDKFLFELFDGLRDKTTVLFGEFIADAQALAAIFMLLYFGVESFKMMSGDKKLEIIPLLRPFALGLVLMFWIPFINLISYPGELLTAQSKAMFTNQIDEVELLSRNRYA
;
A
#
# COMPACT_ATOMS: atom_id res chain seq x y z
N MET A 1 27.42 24.66 -0.78
CA MET A 1 26.62 24.69 0.47
C MET A 1 25.17 25.01 0.13
N ASN A 2 24.42 23.97 -0.29
CA ASN A 2 22.97 23.76 -0.12
C ASN A 2 22.54 22.43 -0.77
N GLU A 3 23.35 21.37 -0.62
CA GLU A 3 23.10 20.02 -1.19
C GLU A 3 22.44 19.08 -0.16
N LEU A 4 21.85 19.61 0.92
CA LEU A 4 21.22 18.77 1.94
C LEU A 4 20.02 17.97 1.37
N ILE A 5 19.45 18.39 0.23
CA ILE A 5 18.33 17.71 -0.46
C ILE A 5 18.82 16.65 -1.49
N ASP A 6 20.12 16.43 -1.68
CA ASP A 6 20.61 15.77 -2.91
C ASP A 6 20.40 14.26 -3.04
N LYS A 7 20.63 13.49 -1.99
CA LYS A 7 20.65 12.02 -2.11
C LYS A 7 20.36 11.34 -0.79
N PHE A 8 20.98 11.86 0.25
CA PHE A 8 20.74 11.45 1.63
C PHE A 8 19.27 11.64 2.06
N LEU A 9 18.62 12.72 1.62
CA LEU A 9 17.20 12.95 1.91
C LEU A 9 16.29 11.91 1.22
N PHE A 10 16.62 11.51 -0.01
CA PHE A 10 15.89 10.44 -0.71
C PHE A 10 16.11 9.07 -0.06
N GLU A 11 17.33 8.75 0.34
CA GLU A 11 17.65 7.53 1.09
C GLU A 11 16.95 7.50 2.46
N LEU A 12 16.89 8.64 3.15
CA LEU A 12 16.16 8.77 4.41
C LEU A 12 14.66 8.53 4.22
N PHE A 13 14.04 9.10 3.17
CA PHE A 13 12.62 8.88 2.90
C PHE A 13 12.31 7.44 2.53
N ASP A 14 13.16 6.78 1.74
CA ASP A 14 13.00 5.36 1.42
C ASP A 14 13.15 4.49 2.68
N GLY A 15 14.18 4.75 3.48
CA GLY A 15 14.39 4.05 4.74
C GLY A 15 13.23 4.24 5.71
N LEU A 16 12.69 5.45 5.81
CA LEU A 16 11.54 5.74 6.66
C LEU A 16 10.28 5.01 6.15
N ARG A 17 10.01 5.06 4.85
CA ARG A 17 8.88 4.35 4.22
C ARG A 17 8.96 2.84 4.47
N ASP A 18 10.14 2.24 4.30
CA ASP A 18 10.31 0.80 4.47
C ASP A 18 10.14 0.38 5.93
N LYS A 19 10.70 1.16 6.88
CA LYS A 19 10.49 0.92 8.32
C LYS A 19 9.03 1.06 8.72
N THR A 20 8.36 2.10 8.24
CA THR A 20 6.92 2.29 8.45
C THR A 20 6.13 1.11 7.91
N THR A 21 6.43 0.65 6.70
CA THR A 21 5.72 -0.48 6.07
C THR A 21 5.90 -1.77 6.88
N VAL A 22 7.10 -2.05 7.39
CA VAL A 22 7.36 -3.23 8.24
C VAL A 22 6.59 -3.16 9.55
N LEU A 23 6.61 -2.00 10.23
CA LEU A 23 5.87 -1.77 11.48
C LEU A 23 4.35 -1.95 11.30
N PHE A 24 3.80 -1.46 10.20
CA PHE A 24 2.38 -1.64 9.89
C PHE A 24 2.04 -3.03 9.36
N GLY A 25 3.02 -3.84 8.94
CA GLY A 25 2.80 -5.19 8.42
C GLY A 25 2.14 -6.13 9.42
N GLU A 26 2.56 -6.10 10.68
CA GLU A 26 1.96 -6.90 11.76
C GLU A 26 0.50 -6.49 12.02
N PHE A 27 0.25 -5.17 12.05
CA PHE A 27 -1.10 -4.63 12.18
C PHE A 27 -2.03 -5.02 11.01
N ILE A 28 -1.50 -5.09 9.79
CA ILE A 28 -2.27 -5.53 8.62
C ILE A 28 -2.72 -6.98 8.79
N ALA A 29 -1.83 -7.87 9.26
CA ALA A 29 -2.18 -9.27 9.48
C ALA A 29 -3.29 -9.43 10.53
N ASP A 30 -3.18 -8.69 11.65
CA ASP A 30 -4.21 -8.69 12.70
C ASP A 30 -5.54 -8.13 12.20
N ALA A 31 -5.51 -7.04 11.43
CA ALA A 31 -6.69 -6.45 10.82
C ALA A 31 -7.38 -7.42 9.82
N GLN A 32 -6.59 -8.16 9.04
CA GLN A 32 -7.10 -9.20 8.15
C GLN A 32 -7.76 -10.33 8.93
N ALA A 33 -7.14 -10.81 10.01
CA ALA A 33 -7.71 -11.85 10.85
C ALA A 33 -9.05 -11.42 11.47
N LEU A 34 -9.13 -10.20 12.01
CA LEU A 34 -10.37 -9.63 12.55
C LEU A 34 -11.45 -9.49 11.47
N ALA A 35 -11.10 -9.02 10.27
CA ALA A 35 -12.02 -8.92 9.15
C ALA A 35 -12.58 -10.30 8.74
N ALA A 36 -11.75 -11.34 8.72
CA ALA A 36 -12.18 -12.72 8.47
C ALA A 36 -13.21 -13.20 9.50
N ILE A 37 -12.92 -12.98 10.78
CA ILE A 37 -13.81 -13.40 11.87
C ILE A 37 -15.16 -12.68 11.78
N PHE A 38 -15.16 -11.36 11.57
CA PHE A 38 -16.41 -10.61 11.43
C PHE A 38 -17.21 -11.02 10.19
N MET A 39 -16.54 -11.34 9.07
CA MET A 39 -17.20 -11.84 7.87
C MET A 39 -17.86 -13.21 8.14
N LEU A 40 -17.18 -14.12 8.83
CA LEU A 40 -17.75 -15.41 9.22
C LEU A 40 -18.95 -15.26 10.16
N LEU A 41 -18.87 -14.36 11.14
CA LEU A 41 -19.99 -14.07 12.05
C LEU A 41 -21.20 -13.51 11.29
N TYR A 42 -20.96 -12.55 10.38
CA TYR A 42 -22.02 -11.98 9.55
C TYR A 42 -22.65 -13.06 8.65
N PHE A 43 -21.82 -13.88 8.00
CA PHE A 43 -22.28 -14.94 7.13
C PHE A 43 -23.09 -15.98 7.91
N GLY A 44 -22.67 -16.34 9.12
CA GLY A 44 -23.40 -17.26 10.00
C GLY A 44 -24.79 -16.74 10.38
N VAL A 45 -24.89 -15.48 10.81
CA VAL A 45 -26.17 -14.86 11.19
C VAL A 45 -27.11 -14.71 9.99
N GLU A 46 -26.60 -14.25 8.86
CA GLU A 46 -27.43 -14.03 7.66
C GLU A 46 -27.87 -15.37 7.04
N SER A 47 -27.00 -16.38 7.04
CA SER A 47 -27.36 -17.75 6.63
C SER A 47 -28.43 -18.36 7.54
N PHE A 48 -28.35 -18.13 8.86
CA PHE A 48 -29.37 -18.62 9.80
C PHE A 48 -30.74 -18.00 9.56
N LYS A 49 -30.81 -16.69 9.24
CA LYS A 49 -32.06 -16.02 8.88
C LYS A 49 -32.67 -16.57 7.59
N MET A 50 -31.83 -16.91 6.60
CA MET A 50 -32.27 -17.54 5.36
C MET A 50 -32.77 -18.97 5.59
N MET A 51 -32.11 -19.75 6.46
CA MET A 51 -32.53 -21.11 6.81
C MET A 51 -33.82 -21.14 7.65
N SER A 52 -34.02 -20.14 8.51
CA SER A 52 -35.22 -20.03 9.36
C SER A 52 -36.48 -19.61 8.61
N GLY A 53 -36.40 -19.40 7.28
CA GLY A 53 -37.54 -19.05 6.43
C GLY A 53 -38.03 -17.61 6.59
N ASP A 54 -37.37 -16.82 7.44
CA ASP A 54 -37.72 -15.43 7.76
C ASP A 54 -37.38 -14.47 6.60
N LYS A 55 -36.54 -14.93 5.66
CA LYS A 55 -36.09 -14.17 4.50
C LYS A 55 -35.98 -15.09 3.28
N LYS A 56 -36.42 -14.63 2.10
CA LYS A 56 -36.18 -15.34 0.84
C LYS A 56 -34.66 -15.48 0.63
N LEU A 57 -34.25 -16.60 0.04
CA LEU A 57 -32.85 -16.83 -0.36
C LEU A 57 -32.44 -15.77 -1.39
N GLU A 58 -31.81 -14.70 -0.91
CA GLU A 58 -31.27 -13.63 -1.71
C GLU A 58 -29.75 -13.67 -1.60
N ILE A 59 -29.06 -13.78 -2.73
CA ILE A 59 -27.59 -13.86 -2.78
C ILE A 59 -26.95 -12.46 -2.59
N ILE A 60 -27.68 -11.40 -2.97
CA ILE A 60 -27.19 -10.01 -2.99
C ILE A 60 -26.76 -9.50 -1.60
N PRO A 61 -27.51 -9.71 -0.50
CA PRO A 61 -27.12 -9.31 0.85
C PRO A 61 -25.85 -10.00 1.36
N LEU A 62 -25.52 -11.17 0.82
CA LEU A 62 -24.38 -11.99 1.21
C LEU A 62 -23.13 -11.62 0.40
N LEU A 63 -23.31 -11.34 -0.90
CA LEU A 63 -22.23 -10.99 -1.83
C LEU A 63 -21.54 -9.66 -1.48
N ARG A 64 -22.31 -8.67 -1.02
CA ARG A 64 -21.80 -7.31 -0.75
C ARG A 64 -20.71 -7.27 0.35
N PRO A 65 -20.90 -7.87 1.54
CA PRO A 65 -19.85 -7.97 2.55
C PRO A 65 -18.76 -8.98 2.18
N PHE A 66 -19.09 -10.01 1.39
CA PHE A 66 -18.08 -10.94 0.88
C PHE A 66 -17.07 -10.27 -0.06
N ALA A 67 -17.54 -9.41 -0.98
CA ALA A 67 -16.68 -8.66 -1.88
C ALA A 67 -15.71 -7.73 -1.11
N LEU A 68 -16.20 -7.04 -0.07
CA LEU A 68 -15.35 -6.22 0.80
C LEU A 68 -14.35 -7.07 1.58
N GLY A 69 -14.78 -8.21 2.12
CA GLY A 69 -13.89 -9.16 2.80
C GLY A 69 -12.79 -9.69 1.89
N LEU A 70 -13.10 -9.95 0.62
CA LEU A 70 -12.13 -10.42 -0.38
C LEU A 70 -11.07 -9.35 -0.66
N VAL A 71 -11.45 -8.07 -0.80
CA VAL A 71 -10.48 -6.96 -0.97
C VAL A 71 -9.57 -6.85 0.25
N LEU A 72 -10.11 -7.01 1.46
CA LEU A 72 -9.32 -6.97 2.70
C LEU A 72 -8.36 -8.17 2.82
N MET A 73 -8.77 -9.36 2.39
CA MET A 73 -7.88 -10.54 2.35
C MET A 73 -6.73 -10.36 1.36
N PHE A 74 -6.99 -9.74 0.21
CA PHE A 74 -5.98 -9.42 -0.81
C PHE A 74 -5.45 -7.99 -0.69
N TRP A 75 -5.40 -7.43 0.52
CA TRP A 75 -5.01 -6.04 0.75
C TRP A 75 -3.62 -5.71 0.23
N ILE A 76 -2.61 -6.57 0.47
CA ILE A 76 -1.23 -6.33 0.02
C ILE A 76 -1.14 -6.29 -1.51
N PRO A 77 -1.62 -7.29 -2.28
CA PRO A 77 -1.70 -7.19 -3.74
C PRO A 77 -2.48 -5.98 -4.26
N PHE A 78 -3.58 -5.63 -3.58
CA PHE A 78 -4.42 -4.50 -3.96
C PHE A 78 -3.67 -3.17 -3.84
N ILE A 79 -2.95 -2.95 -2.73
CA ILE A 79 -2.12 -1.76 -2.55
C ILE A 79 -0.98 -1.72 -3.57
N ASN A 80 -0.30 -2.84 -3.81
CA ASN A 80 0.79 -2.90 -4.79
C ASN A 80 0.33 -2.53 -6.21
N LEU A 81 -0.88 -2.97 -6.60
CA LEU A 81 -1.45 -2.62 -7.91
C LEU A 81 -1.72 -1.12 -8.04
N ILE A 82 -2.20 -0.48 -6.97
CA ILE A 82 -2.50 0.95 -6.94
C ILE A 82 -1.22 1.79 -6.85
N SER A 83 -0.21 1.33 -6.11
CA SER A 83 1.05 2.05 -5.91
C SER A 83 1.99 1.96 -7.11
N TYR A 84 1.87 0.91 -7.93
CA TYR A 84 2.72 0.65 -9.09
C TYR A 84 3.01 1.87 -10.00
N PRO A 85 2.00 2.62 -10.49
CA PRO A 85 2.26 3.81 -11.30
C PRO A 85 3.03 4.91 -10.52
N GLY A 86 2.76 5.05 -9.22
CA GLY A 86 3.47 6.01 -8.36
C GLY A 86 4.93 5.64 -8.13
N GLU A 87 5.23 4.34 -7.99
CA GLU A 87 6.59 3.83 -7.87
C GLU A 87 7.40 4.08 -9.15
N LEU A 88 6.78 3.85 -10.31
CA LEU A 88 7.41 4.15 -11.61
C LEU A 88 7.75 5.63 -11.76
N LEU A 89 6.82 6.54 -11.43
CA LEU A 89 7.05 7.98 -11.48
C LEU A 89 8.15 8.41 -10.50
N THR A 90 8.18 7.82 -9.30
CA THR A 90 9.19 8.12 -8.29
C THR A 90 10.58 7.67 -8.73
N ALA A 91 10.69 6.48 -9.32
CA ALA A 91 11.95 5.96 -9.85
C ALA A 91 12.50 6.85 -10.99
N GLN A 92 11.63 7.25 -11.92
CA GLN A 92 12.02 8.15 -13.02
C GLN A 92 12.45 9.52 -12.49
N SER A 93 11.72 10.08 -11.53
CA SER A 93 12.02 11.39 -10.94
C SER A 93 13.36 11.37 -10.22
N LYS A 94 13.63 10.35 -9.39
CA LYS A 94 14.91 10.20 -8.69
C LYS A 94 16.09 10.10 -9.67
N ALA A 95 15.95 9.33 -10.75
CA ALA A 95 16.99 9.23 -11.77
C ALA A 95 17.26 10.58 -12.45
N MET A 96 16.22 11.34 -12.79
CA MET A 96 16.35 12.67 -13.40
C MET A 96 17.01 13.68 -12.45
N PHE A 97 16.69 13.65 -11.16
CA PHE A 97 17.32 14.50 -10.15
C PHE A 97 18.79 14.12 -9.92
N THR A 98 19.10 12.84 -9.82
CA THR A 98 20.48 12.37 -9.58
C THR A 98 21.40 12.74 -10.76
N ASN A 99 20.92 12.59 -12.00
CA ASN A 99 21.68 12.98 -13.19
C ASN A 99 22.00 14.48 -13.24
N GLN A 100 21.06 15.34 -12.80
CA GLN A 100 21.29 16.78 -12.75
C GLN A 100 22.31 17.18 -11.68
N ILE A 101 22.30 16.49 -10.54
CA ILE A 101 23.28 16.70 -9.46
C ILE A 101 24.69 16.34 -9.95
N ASP A 102 24.83 15.16 -10.55
CA ASP A 102 26.11 14.70 -11.08
C ASP A 102 26.67 15.68 -12.16
N GLU A 103 25.81 16.20 -13.03
CA GLU A 103 26.19 17.20 -14.03
C GLU A 103 26.70 18.51 -13.40
N VAL A 104 25.99 19.02 -12.39
CA VAL A 104 26.40 20.23 -11.66
C VAL A 104 27.71 20.01 -10.91
N GLU A 105 27.91 18.83 -10.29
CA GLU A 105 29.13 18.50 -9.58
C GLU A 105 30.32 18.42 -10.56
N LEU A 106 30.16 17.79 -11.73
CA LEU A 106 31.16 17.76 -12.80
C LEU A 106 31.55 19.17 -13.26
N LEU A 107 30.56 20.03 -13.50
CA LEU A 107 30.78 21.42 -13.92
C LEU A 107 31.47 22.25 -12.83
N SER A 108 31.14 21.99 -11.56
CA SER A 108 31.79 22.65 -10.42
C SER A 108 33.27 22.24 -10.35
N ARG A 109 33.57 20.94 -10.49
CA ARG A 109 34.94 20.42 -10.46
C ARG A 109 35.80 20.96 -11.60
N ASN A 110 35.24 21.07 -12.80
CA ASN A 110 35.92 21.67 -13.95
C ASN A 110 36.15 23.19 -13.80
N ARG A 111 35.44 23.88 -12.90
CA ARG A 111 35.65 25.31 -12.62
C ARG A 111 36.76 25.56 -11.58
N TYR A 112 37.07 24.57 -10.74
CA TYR A 112 38.10 24.65 -9.71
C TYR A 112 39.42 23.94 -10.09
N ALA A 113 39.51 23.40 -11.31
CA ALA A 113 40.72 22.86 -11.93
C ALA A 113 41.32 23.87 -12.91
#